data_AF-A0A7V9ZEY5-F1
#
_entry.id   AF-A0A7V9ZEY5-F1
#
_cell.length_a   1.000
_cell.length_b   1.000
_cell.length_c   1.000
_cell.angle_alpha   90.00
_cell.angle_beta   90.00
_cell.angle_gamma   90.00
#
_symmetry.space_group_name_H-M   'P 1'
#
loop_
_entity.id
_entity.type
_entity.pdbx_description
1 polymer ?
#
loop_
_entity_poly.entity_id
_entity_poly.type
_entity_poly.pdbx_seq_one_letter_code
_entity_poly.pdbx_strand_id
1 'polypeptide(L)'
;MRARGLGKMLLLAPSIFVVHFLEEGPGFVDWFNAHVARGITPSLFWRVNLTALAITIAVVGVQWLARTTTSATIVVAWFAFLMLANSVLHIVGSVADRAYMPGAVTAIILYLPFSIAIIVRVVRRRILSVPATVVTAAIGALPMLVHGYLIIFRGSRLF
;
A
#
# COMPACT_ATOMS: atom_id res chain seq x y z
N MET A 1 13.22 -24.05 -1.21
CA MET A 1 12.38 -24.42 -2.38
C MET A 1 12.15 -23.18 -3.23
N ARG A 2 12.43 -23.22 -4.55
CA ARG A 2 12.10 -22.11 -5.47
C ARG A 2 10.58 -22.10 -5.69
N ALA A 3 9.90 -21.06 -5.24
CA ALA A 3 8.48 -20.89 -5.50
C ALA A 3 8.25 -20.59 -6.99
N ARG A 4 7.16 -21.10 -7.58
CA ARG A 4 6.70 -20.59 -8.88
C ARG A 4 6.40 -19.10 -8.69
N GLY A 5 7.24 -18.23 -9.26
CA GLY A 5 7.18 -16.79 -9.03
C GLY A 5 5.78 -16.18 -9.25
N LEU A 6 5.52 -15.02 -8.63
CA LEU A 6 4.24 -14.30 -8.73
C LEU A 6 3.88 -13.94 -10.18
N GLY A 7 4.89 -13.89 -11.05
CA GLY A 7 4.78 -13.71 -12.49
C GLY A 7 4.88 -12.24 -12.88
N LYS A 8 4.70 -11.97 -14.17
CA LYS A 8 4.84 -10.64 -14.76
C LYS A 8 3.90 -9.58 -14.16
N MET A 9 2.77 -10.01 -13.57
CA MET A 9 1.83 -9.13 -12.87
C MET A 9 2.50 -8.29 -11.77
N LEU A 10 3.53 -8.84 -11.10
CA LEU A 10 4.25 -8.12 -10.05
C LEU A 10 4.95 -6.84 -10.57
N LEU A 11 5.32 -6.83 -11.86
CA LEU A 11 5.99 -5.70 -12.51
C LEU A 11 5.08 -4.49 -12.70
N LEU A 12 3.75 -4.64 -12.52
CA LEU A 12 2.81 -3.53 -12.59
C LEU A 12 2.81 -2.67 -11.31
N ALA A 13 3.31 -3.20 -10.19
CA ALA A 13 3.23 -2.52 -8.90
C ALA A 13 3.87 -1.12 -8.88
N PRO A 14 5.08 -0.89 -9.45
CA PRO A 14 5.66 0.45 -9.48
C PRO A 14 4.81 1.44 -10.28
N SER A 15 4.31 1.04 -11.45
CA SER A 15 3.48 1.92 -12.29
C SER A 15 2.14 2.25 -11.63
N ILE A 16 1.50 1.26 -11.01
CA ILE A 16 0.27 1.47 -10.22
C ILE A 16 0.52 2.45 -9.08
N PHE A 17 1.65 2.30 -8.38
CA PHE A 17 2.05 3.19 -7.29
C PHE A 17 2.28 4.63 -7.77
N VAL A 18 2.94 4.80 -8.92
CA VAL A 18 3.14 6.12 -9.55
C VAL A 18 1.82 6.78 -9.90
N VAL A 19 0.90 6.06 -10.55
CA VAL A 19 -0.42 6.60 -10.92
C VAL A 19 -1.18 7.08 -9.68
N HIS A 20 -1.07 6.36 -8.57
CA HIS A 20 -1.73 6.73 -7.33
C HIS A 20 -1.19 8.02 -6.70
N PHE A 21 0.13 8.13 -6.46
CA PHE A 21 0.62 9.36 -5.83
C PHE A 21 0.56 10.58 -6.78
N LEU A 22 0.44 10.36 -8.10
CA LEU A 22 0.11 11.42 -9.06
C LEU A 22 -1.34 11.90 -8.93
N GLU A 23 -2.30 11.00 -8.63
CA GLU A 23 -3.66 11.39 -8.27
C GLU A 23 -3.70 12.16 -6.94
N GLU A 24 -2.92 11.73 -5.95
CA GLU A 24 -2.81 12.41 -4.66
C GLU A 24 -2.18 13.80 -4.77
N GLY A 25 -1.18 13.97 -5.65
CA GLY A 25 -0.29 15.12 -5.72
C GLY A 25 -0.98 16.50 -5.66
N PRO A 26 -2.07 16.75 -6.40
CA PRO A 26 -2.75 18.04 -6.41
C PRO A 26 -3.42 18.44 -5.09
N GLY A 27 -3.75 17.52 -4.18
CA GLY A 27 -4.60 17.86 -3.03
C GLY A 27 -4.35 17.10 -1.74
N PHE A 28 -3.56 16.03 -1.75
CA PHE A 28 -3.39 15.18 -0.56
C PHE A 28 -2.75 15.93 0.60
N VAL A 29 -1.77 16.81 0.33
CA VAL A 29 -1.12 17.61 1.38
C VAL A 29 -2.11 18.53 2.08
N ASP A 30 -2.97 19.20 1.32
CA ASP A 30 -3.98 20.11 1.87
C ASP A 30 -5.03 19.34 2.67
N TRP A 31 -5.52 18.23 2.10
CA TRP A 31 -6.41 17.31 2.79
C TRP A 31 -5.80 16.80 4.11
N PHE A 32 -4.55 16.33 4.07
CA PHE A 32 -3.86 15.79 5.24
C PHE A 32 -3.68 16.85 6.33
N ASN A 33 -3.27 18.05 5.95
CA ASN A 33 -3.03 19.15 6.89
C ASN A 33 -4.32 19.71 7.51
N ALA A 34 -5.46 19.55 6.85
CA ALA A 34 -6.76 19.85 7.44
C ALA A 34 -7.16 18.88 8.57
N HIS A 35 -6.61 17.65 8.56
CA HIS A 35 -6.94 16.61 9.52
C HIS A 35 -6.03 16.57 10.73
N VAL A 36 -4.77 16.98 10.62
CA VAL A 36 -3.79 16.78 11.70
C VAL A 36 -3.14 18.08 12.18
N ALA A 37 -2.87 18.16 13.49
CA ALA A 37 -2.16 19.31 14.07
C ALA A 37 -0.70 19.42 13.59
N ARG A 38 -0.05 18.28 13.32
CA ARG A 38 1.31 18.21 12.77
C ARG A 38 1.24 17.85 11.28
N GLY A 39 1.08 18.85 10.44
CA GLY A 39 1.02 18.71 8.99
C GLY A 39 2.31 18.27 8.31
N ILE A 40 2.23 18.00 7.00
CA ILE A 40 3.34 17.69 6.09
C ILE A 40 3.53 18.81 5.08
N THR A 41 4.74 18.90 4.53
CA THR A 41 5.04 19.77 3.38
C THR A 41 4.91 19.00 2.07
N PRO A 42 4.72 19.69 0.92
CA PRO A 42 4.82 19.05 -0.40
C PRO A 42 6.13 18.32 -0.62
N SER A 43 7.26 18.87 -0.13
CA SER A 43 8.57 18.23 -0.25
C SER A 43 8.67 16.94 0.55
N LEU A 44 8.02 16.86 1.72
CA LEU A 44 7.95 15.64 2.52
C LEU A 44 7.07 14.59 1.83
N PHE A 45 5.90 14.99 1.32
CA PHE A 45 5.01 14.12 0.54
C PHE A 45 5.76 13.44 -0.62
N TRP A 46 6.45 14.23 -1.45
CA TRP A 46 7.22 13.70 -2.58
C TRP A 46 8.36 12.79 -2.12
N ARG A 47 9.08 13.15 -1.06
CA ARG A 47 10.17 12.33 -0.52
C ARG A 47 9.68 10.97 -0.03
N VAL A 48 8.58 10.94 0.71
CA VAL A 48 7.99 9.69 1.22
C VAL A 48 7.52 8.82 0.06
N ASN A 49 6.81 9.39 -0.92
CA ASN A 49 6.34 8.64 -2.07
C ASN A 49 7.48 8.12 -2.96
N LEU A 50 8.49 8.93 -3.26
CA LEU A 50 9.65 8.45 -4.03
C LEU A 50 10.46 7.38 -3.27
N THR A 51 10.54 7.48 -1.94
CA THR A 51 11.16 6.44 -1.10
C THR A 51 10.36 5.15 -1.15
N ALA A 52 9.03 5.22 -1.00
CA ALA A 52 8.14 4.06 -1.11
C ALA A 52 8.17 3.44 -2.52
N LEU A 53 8.33 4.25 -3.58
CA LEU A 53 8.53 3.76 -4.94
C LEU A 53 9.84 2.97 -5.06
N ALA A 54 10.95 3.50 -4.54
CA ALA A 54 12.23 2.81 -4.54
C ALA A 54 12.17 1.47 -3.77
N ILE A 55 11.52 1.45 -2.59
CA ILE A 55 11.28 0.22 -1.82
C ILE A 55 10.42 -0.76 -2.62
N THR A 56 9.37 -0.27 -3.29
CA THR A 56 8.51 -1.10 -4.13
C THR A 56 9.29 -1.76 -5.26
N ILE A 57 10.14 -1.00 -5.97
CA ILE A 57 11.02 -1.52 -7.01
C ILE A 57 11.97 -2.59 -6.43
N ALA A 58 12.56 -2.34 -5.26
CA ALA A 58 13.45 -3.29 -4.60
C ALA A 58 12.73 -4.59 -4.20
N VAL A 59 11.55 -4.49 -3.56
CA VAL A 59 10.73 -5.64 -3.15
C VAL A 59 10.32 -6.48 -4.37
N VAL A 60 9.86 -5.81 -5.44
CA VAL A 60 9.51 -6.46 -6.71
C VAL A 60 10.73 -7.13 -7.34
N GLY A 61 11.87 -6.44 -7.39
CA GLY A 61 13.12 -6.93 -7.95
C GLY A 61 13.66 -8.15 -7.22
N VAL A 62 13.70 -8.11 -5.88
CA VAL A 62 14.13 -9.23 -5.04
C VAL A 62 13.23 -10.44 -5.29
N GLN A 63 11.90 -10.28 -5.31
CA GLN A 63 11.01 -11.41 -5.59
C GLN A 63 11.15 -11.93 -7.02
N TRP A 64 11.39 -11.05 -8.00
CA TRP A 64 11.59 -11.42 -9.40
C TRP A 64 12.82 -12.32 -9.60
N LEU A 65 13.92 -11.96 -8.93
CA LEU A 65 15.21 -12.64 -9.01
C LEU A 65 15.26 -13.89 -8.12
N ALA A 66 14.92 -13.75 -6.83
CA ALA A 66 15.10 -14.80 -5.84
C ALA A 66 14.01 -15.88 -5.89
N ARG A 67 12.75 -15.47 -6.10
CA ARG A 67 11.58 -16.36 -6.18
C ARG A 67 11.47 -17.33 -5.00
N THR A 68 11.75 -16.86 -3.79
CA THR A 68 11.66 -17.66 -2.56
C THR A 68 10.36 -17.38 -1.83
N THR A 69 10.03 -18.26 -0.87
CA THR A 69 8.92 -18.02 0.06
C THR A 69 9.14 -16.75 0.87
N THR A 70 10.37 -16.51 1.34
CA THR A 70 10.72 -15.29 2.11
C THR A 70 10.49 -14.01 1.31
N SER A 71 10.95 -13.96 0.05
CA SER A 71 10.72 -12.78 -0.79
C SER A 71 9.24 -12.60 -1.15
N ALA A 72 8.46 -13.68 -1.23
CA ALA A 72 7.01 -13.60 -1.37
C ALA A 72 6.31 -13.08 -0.09
N THR A 73 6.78 -13.46 1.10
CA THR A 73 6.32 -12.91 2.38
C THR A 73 6.54 -11.41 2.44
N ILE A 74 7.71 -10.92 2.02
CA ILE A 74 8.00 -9.49 1.94
C ILE A 74 7.04 -8.78 0.99
N VAL A 75 6.75 -9.36 -0.19
CA VAL A 75 5.76 -8.79 -1.11
C VAL A 75 4.38 -8.70 -0.48
N VAL A 76 3.91 -9.76 0.19
CA VAL A 76 2.59 -9.75 0.86
C VAL A 76 2.54 -8.68 1.94
N ALA A 77 3.56 -8.61 2.81
CA ALA A 77 3.61 -7.61 3.87
C ALA A 77 3.64 -6.18 3.30
N TRP A 78 4.50 -5.94 2.30
CA TRP A 78 4.65 -4.62 1.69
C TRP A 78 3.41 -4.17 0.94
N PHE A 79 2.75 -5.04 0.16
CA PHE A 79 1.53 -4.68 -0.55
C PHE A 79 0.32 -4.59 0.38
N ALA A 80 0.31 -5.34 1.49
CA ALA A 80 -0.70 -5.17 2.53
C ALA A 80 -0.59 -3.79 3.20
N PHE A 81 0.64 -3.34 3.48
CA PHE A 81 0.93 -1.98 3.97
C PHE A 81 0.56 -0.90 2.95
N LEU A 82 1.24 -0.93 1.80
CA LEU A 82 1.28 0.20 0.87
C LEU A 82 0.02 0.35 0.03
N MET A 83 -0.60 -0.77 -0.33
CA MET A 83 -1.72 -0.78 -1.28
C MET A 83 -3.03 -1.13 -0.60
N LEU A 84 -3.11 -2.27 0.10
CA LEU A 84 -4.36 -2.72 0.69
C LEU A 84 -4.82 -1.81 1.83
N ALA A 85 -4.00 -1.63 2.87
CA ALA A 85 -4.34 -0.78 4.01
C ALA A 85 -4.41 0.70 3.62
N ASN A 86 -3.60 1.14 2.66
CA ASN A 86 -3.70 2.49 2.13
C ASN A 86 -5.05 2.68 1.39
N SER A 87 -5.52 1.69 0.64
CA SER A 87 -6.86 1.76 0.04
C SER A 87 -7.95 1.94 1.10
N VAL A 88 -7.83 1.24 2.23
CA VAL A 88 -8.75 1.41 3.37
C VAL A 88 -8.68 2.84 3.90
N LEU A 89 -7.49 3.43 4.07
CA LEU A 89 -7.34 4.83 4.47
C LEU A 89 -8.11 5.77 3.53
N HIS A 90 -7.91 5.68 2.21
CA HIS A 90 -8.59 6.57 1.26
C HIS A 90 -10.11 6.38 1.23
N ILE A 91 -10.58 5.14 1.28
CA ILE A 91 -12.01 4.82 1.27
C ILE A 91 -12.65 5.33 2.56
N VAL A 92 -12.08 5.01 3.72
CA VAL A 92 -12.63 5.41 5.01
C VAL A 92 -12.55 6.93 5.20
N GLY A 93 -11.44 7.57 4.78
CA GLY A 93 -11.31 9.03 4.80
C GLY A 93 -12.38 9.70 3.95
N SER A 94 -12.61 9.21 2.72
CA SER A 94 -13.67 9.75 1.86
C SER A 94 -15.06 9.61 2.48
N VAL A 95 -15.34 8.47 3.13
CA VAL A 95 -16.63 8.23 3.81
C VAL A 95 -16.79 9.10 5.05
N ALA A 96 -15.74 9.23 5.86
CA ALA A 96 -15.75 10.02 7.09
C ALA A 96 -15.96 11.51 6.80
N ASP A 97 -15.28 12.04 5.78
CA ASP A 97 -15.38 13.44 5.36
C ASP A 97 -16.63 13.71 4.54
N ARG A 98 -17.29 12.66 4.06
CA ARG A 98 -18.37 12.74 3.05
C ARG A 98 -17.94 13.54 1.82
N ALA A 99 -16.66 13.45 1.48
CA ALA A 99 -16.02 14.20 0.42
C ALA A 99 -14.98 13.31 -0.27
N TYR A 100 -14.55 13.72 -1.46
CA TYR A 100 -13.47 13.04 -2.15
C TYR A 100 -12.14 13.24 -1.42
N MET A 101 -11.48 12.14 -1.06
CA MET A 101 -10.10 12.15 -0.60
C MET A 101 -9.15 11.94 -1.80
N PRO A 102 -8.16 12.82 -2.03
CA PRO A 102 -7.14 12.63 -3.08
C PRO A 102 -6.52 11.24 -3.00
N GLY A 103 -6.46 10.51 -4.12
CA GLY A 103 -5.99 9.12 -4.18
C GLY A 103 -7.09 8.05 -4.09
N ALA A 104 -8.35 8.42 -3.77
CA ALA A 104 -9.43 7.46 -3.59
C ALA A 104 -9.81 6.70 -4.88
N VAL A 105 -9.71 7.32 -6.06
CA VAL A 105 -10.08 6.66 -7.32
C VAL A 105 -9.11 5.52 -7.62
N THR A 106 -7.81 5.79 -7.59
CA THR A 106 -6.78 4.78 -7.84
C THR A 106 -6.65 3.79 -6.68
N ALA A 107 -6.95 4.18 -5.45
CA ALA A 107 -7.08 3.24 -4.33
C ALA A 107 -8.12 2.14 -4.63
N ILE A 108 -9.33 2.55 -5.06
CA ILE A 108 -10.43 1.63 -5.36
C ILE A 108 -10.18 0.83 -6.63
N ILE A 109 -9.75 1.50 -7.71
CA ILE A 109 -9.69 0.91 -9.06
C ILE A 109 -8.38 0.16 -9.30
N LEU A 110 -7.29 0.55 -8.65
CA LEU A 110 -5.96 -0.04 -8.87
C LEU A 110 -5.44 -0.79 -7.63
N TYR A 111 -5.24 -0.10 -6.49
CA TYR A 111 -4.57 -0.70 -5.33
C TYR A 111 -5.32 -1.88 -4.75
N LEU A 112 -6.61 -1.71 -4.47
CA LEU A 112 -7.45 -2.73 -3.86
C LEU A 112 -7.51 -4.00 -4.73
N PRO A 113 -7.91 -3.96 -6.01
CA PRO A 113 -7.96 -5.16 -6.84
C PRO A 113 -6.57 -5.77 -7.08
N PHE A 114 -5.53 -4.95 -7.27
CA PHE A 114 -4.18 -5.45 -7.49
C PHE A 114 -3.61 -6.19 -6.27
N SER A 115 -3.71 -5.60 -5.09
CA SER A 115 -3.22 -6.21 -3.84
C SER A 115 -3.97 -7.50 -3.51
N ILE A 116 -5.30 -7.52 -3.66
CA ILE A 116 -6.12 -8.73 -3.50
C ILE A 116 -5.68 -9.80 -4.49
N ALA A 117 -5.51 -9.46 -5.77
CA ALA A 117 -5.11 -10.42 -6.80
C ALA A 117 -3.72 -11.04 -6.53
N ILE A 118 -2.76 -10.26 -6.02
CA ILE A 118 -1.45 -10.79 -5.60
C ILE A 118 -1.59 -11.74 -4.41
N ILE A 119 -2.37 -11.37 -3.37
CA ILE A 119 -2.61 -12.21 -2.19
C ILE A 119 -3.30 -13.52 -2.57
N VAL A 120 -4.37 -13.45 -3.36
CA VAL A 120 -5.09 -14.63 -3.88
C VAL A 120 -4.13 -15.53 -4.66
N ARG A 121 -3.23 -14.95 -5.44
CA ARG A 121 -2.27 -15.71 -6.23
C ARG A 121 -1.22 -16.40 -5.37
N VAL A 122 -0.74 -15.76 -4.31
CA VAL A 122 0.17 -16.38 -3.31
C VAL A 122 -0.47 -17.63 -2.72
N VAL A 123 -1.73 -17.53 -2.31
CA VAL A 123 -2.51 -18.65 -1.73
C VAL A 123 -2.78 -19.74 -2.77
N ARG A 124 -3.34 -19.39 -3.93
CA ARG A 124 -3.70 -20.36 -4.99
C ARG A 124 -2.50 -21.12 -5.52
N ARG A 125 -1.32 -20.50 -5.55
CA ARG A 125 -0.06 -21.14 -5.96
C ARG A 125 0.66 -21.87 -4.83
N ARG A 126 0.08 -21.88 -3.62
CA ARG A 126 0.66 -22.50 -2.41
C ARG A 126 2.09 -21.99 -2.14
N ILE A 127 2.35 -20.71 -2.44
CA ILE A 127 3.63 -20.06 -2.14
C ILE A 127 3.74 -19.84 -0.63
N LEU A 128 2.63 -19.40 -0.03
CA LEU A 128 2.39 -19.38 1.41
C LEU A 128 1.10 -20.15 1.71
N SER A 129 1.01 -20.69 2.92
CA SER A 129 -0.26 -21.21 3.44
C SER A 129 -1.25 -20.06 3.68
N VAL A 130 -2.54 -20.38 3.78
CA VAL A 130 -3.58 -19.38 4.10
C VAL A 130 -3.27 -18.69 5.45
N PRO A 131 -2.98 -19.41 6.55
CA PRO A 131 -2.68 -18.76 7.83
C PRO A 131 -1.45 -17.84 7.74
N ALA A 132 -0.36 -18.30 7.09
CA ALA A 132 0.84 -17.49 6.93
C ALA A 132 0.56 -16.21 6.12
N THR A 133 -0.27 -16.32 5.08
CA THR A 133 -0.67 -15.16 4.25
C THR A 133 -1.49 -14.16 5.06
N VAL A 134 -2.48 -14.63 5.82
CA VAL A 134 -3.33 -13.77 6.67
C VAL A 134 -2.51 -13.06 7.73
N VAL A 135 -1.65 -13.79 8.47
CA VAL A 135 -0.79 -13.21 9.50
C VAL A 135 0.17 -12.18 8.89
N THR A 136 0.81 -12.52 7.77
CA THR A 136 1.75 -11.61 7.08
C THR A 136 1.05 -10.35 6.60
N ALA A 137 -0.13 -10.49 5.99
CA ALA A 137 -0.91 -9.35 5.51
C ALA A 137 -1.40 -8.48 6.67
N ALA A 138 -1.86 -9.08 7.77
CA ALA A 138 -2.29 -8.35 8.96
C ALA A 138 -1.14 -7.55 9.59
N ILE A 139 0.02 -8.18 9.79
CA ILE A 139 1.22 -7.52 10.32
C ILE A 139 1.67 -6.39 9.39
N GLY A 140 1.70 -6.63 8.07
CA GLY A 140 2.08 -5.62 7.08
C GLY A 140 1.11 -4.44 7.05
N ALA A 141 -0.20 -4.70 7.07
CA ALA A 141 -1.25 -3.67 7.03
C ALA A 141 -1.26 -2.79 8.28
N LEU A 142 -0.91 -3.35 9.44
CA LEU A 142 -1.13 -2.72 10.76
C LEU A 142 -0.60 -1.29 10.87
N PRO A 143 0.65 -0.95 10.47
CA PRO A 143 1.15 0.42 10.61
C PRO A 143 0.32 1.45 9.84
N MET A 144 -0.14 1.11 8.64
CA MET A 144 -0.96 2.00 7.82
C MET A 144 -2.38 2.12 8.38
N LEU A 145 -2.97 1.04 8.86
CA LEU A 145 -4.29 1.08 9.51
C LEU A 145 -4.28 1.95 10.77
N VAL A 146 -3.23 1.84 11.60
CA VAL A 146 -3.06 2.70 12.78
C VAL A 146 -2.82 4.15 12.35
N HIS A 147 -1.97 4.39 11.36
CA HIS A 147 -1.73 5.74 10.84
C HIS A 147 -3.02 6.40 10.32
N GLY A 148 -3.80 5.69 9.51
CA GLY A 148 -5.08 6.15 8.99
C GLY A 148 -6.10 6.42 10.09
N TYR A 149 -6.19 5.55 11.10
CA TYR A 149 -7.07 5.78 12.26
C TYR A 149 -6.69 7.06 13.02
N LEU A 150 -5.38 7.29 13.23
CA LEU A 150 -4.90 8.48 13.92
C LEU A 150 -5.21 9.76 13.15
N ILE A 151 -5.08 9.74 11.82
CA ILE A 151 -5.39 10.90 10.97
C ILE A 151 -6.88 11.20 11.01
N ILE A 152 -7.70 10.22 10.65
CA ILE A 152 -9.14 10.41 10.43
C ILE A 152 -9.87 10.70 11.74
N PHE A 153 -9.54 9.98 12.83
CA PHE A 153 -10.37 10.00 14.04
C PHE A 153 -9.71 10.64 15.26
N ARG A 154 -8.40 10.93 15.19
CA ARG A 154 -7.65 11.46 16.36
C ARG A 154 -6.91 12.76 16.06
N GLY A 155 -6.97 13.25 14.82
CA GLY A 155 -6.25 14.45 14.37
C GLY A 155 -4.74 14.42 14.62
N SER A 156 -4.16 13.22 14.56
CA SER A 156 -2.74 12.97 14.84
C SER A 156 -2.15 12.03 13.79
N ARG A 157 -0.84 11.76 13.86
CA ARG A 157 -0.17 10.85 12.92
C ARG A 157 0.93 10.07 13.63
N LEU A 158 1.19 8.85 13.15
CA LEU A 158 2.19 7.96 13.74
C LEU A 158 3.62 8.54 13.68
N PHE A 159 3.98 9.18 12.56
CA PHE A 159 5.28 9.79 12.27
C PHE A 159 5.05 11.08 11.50
#